data_AF-A0A3D5Z616-F1
#
_entry.id   AF-A0A3D5Z616-F1
#
_cell.length_a   1.000
_cell.length_b   1.000
_cell.length_c   1.000
_cell.angle_alpha   90.00
_cell.angle_beta   90.00
_cell.angle_gamma   90.00
#
_symmetry.space_group_name_H-M   'P 1'
#
loop_
_entity.id
_entity.type
_entity.pdbx_description
1 polymer ?
#
loop_
_entity_poly.entity_id
_entity_poly.type
_entity_poly.pdbx_seq_one_letter_code
_entity_poly.pdbx_strand_id
1 'polypeptide(L)'
;MNNGSIKKIDELGRIVIPKDIRKRLSIKKDDSLEISIDDNYIKLVKAVAIKNYDEYVIELLKMLVDNMHVKILATNREMVIFNNTEIEDLDVKRLVGLSLYDLMREKDKICSACDLRPVIIDSNVEGIILVSDSSCNEIVGQILNILITNKLDISC
;
A
#
# COMPACT_ATOMS: atom_id res chain seq x y z
N MET A 1 -14.10 29.98 9.66
CA MET A 1 -13.07 31.02 9.47
C MET A 1 -12.17 30.60 8.32
N ASN A 2 -12.37 31.19 7.14
CA ASN A 2 -11.53 30.94 5.96
C ASN A 2 -10.31 31.87 6.03
N ASN A 3 -9.24 31.41 6.66
CA ASN A 3 -7.95 32.11 6.62
C ASN A 3 -7.25 31.76 5.30
N GLY A 4 -7.76 32.29 4.18
CA GLY A 4 -7.13 32.13 2.89
C GLY A 4 -5.78 32.83 2.86
N SER A 5 -4.67 32.09 2.95
CA SER A 5 -3.35 32.67 2.75
C SER A 5 -3.09 32.82 1.25
N ILE A 6 -2.81 34.02 0.77
CA ILE A 6 -2.42 34.24 -0.62
C ILE A 6 -1.02 33.63 -0.84
N LYS A 7 -0.85 32.93 -1.97
CA LYS A 7 0.43 32.35 -2.41
C LYS A 7 0.62 32.71 -3.87
N LYS A 8 1.85 33.13 -4.21
CA LYS A 8 2.24 33.37 -5.61
C LYS A 8 2.66 32.05 -6.23
N ILE A 9 2.37 31.93 -7.52
CA ILE A 9 2.89 30.89 -8.39
C ILE A 9 4.28 31.34 -8.86
N ASP A 10 5.25 30.43 -8.92
CA ASP A 10 6.56 30.74 -9.48
C ASP A 10 6.62 30.61 -11.00
N GLU A 11 7.78 30.82 -11.59
CA GLU A 11 7.98 30.79 -13.05
C GLU A 11 7.72 29.42 -13.69
N LEU A 12 7.70 28.34 -12.90
CA LEU A 12 7.47 26.97 -13.37
C LEU A 12 6.06 26.47 -13.02
N GLY A 13 5.20 27.30 -12.43
CA GLY A 13 3.86 26.89 -12.04
C GLY A 13 3.75 26.26 -10.64
N ARG A 14 4.81 26.28 -9.82
CA ARG A 14 4.78 25.68 -8.48
C ARG A 14 4.09 26.60 -7.48
N ILE A 15 3.29 26.02 -6.58
CA ILE A 15 2.66 26.71 -5.45
C ILE A 15 3.04 26.04 -4.13
N VAL A 16 3.28 26.84 -3.10
CA VAL A 16 3.61 26.34 -1.76
C VAL A 16 2.35 26.08 -0.96
N ILE A 17 2.13 24.82 -0.55
CA ILE A 17 1.07 24.46 0.41
C ILE A 17 1.54 24.80 1.84
N PRO A 18 0.85 25.70 2.57
CA PRO A 18 1.18 26.07 3.94
C PRO A 18 1.32 24.88 4.90
N LYS A 19 2.24 25.00 5.87
CA LYS A 19 2.56 23.92 6.84
C LYS A 19 1.35 23.46 7.65
N ASP A 20 0.47 24.38 8.03
CA ASP A 20 -0.76 24.10 8.78
C ASP A 20 -1.78 23.31 7.96
N ILE A 21 -1.98 23.66 6.68
CA ILE A 21 -2.82 22.87 5.75
C ILE A 21 -2.23 21.47 5.59
N ARG A 22 -0.92 21.36 5.34
CA ARG A 22 -0.23 20.06 5.23
C ARG A 22 -0.40 19.22 6.49
N LYS A 23 -0.28 19.82 7.69
CA LYS A 23 -0.50 19.11 8.96
C LYS A 23 -1.93 18.61 9.11
N ARG A 24 -2.93 19.44 8.79
CA ARG A 24 -4.35 19.05 8.89
C ARG A 24 -4.74 17.94 7.92
N LEU A 25 -4.19 17.98 6.71
CA LEU A 25 -4.45 17.01 5.65
C LEU A 25 -3.44 15.84 5.65
N SER A 26 -2.54 15.77 6.65
CA SER A 26 -1.49 14.75 6.75
C SER A 26 -0.65 14.60 5.47
N ILE A 27 -0.37 15.70 4.79
CA ILE A 27 0.47 15.76 3.58
C ILE A 27 1.94 15.83 4.00
N LYS A 28 2.71 14.80 3.65
CA LYS A 28 4.15 14.70 3.92
C LYS A 28 4.97 15.08 2.69
N LYS A 29 6.29 15.16 2.87
CA LYS A 29 7.21 15.29 1.74
C LYS A 29 7.04 14.02 0.88
N ASP A 30 7.05 14.20 -0.43
CA ASP A 30 6.96 13.13 -1.43
C ASP A 30 5.57 12.44 -1.51
N ASP A 31 4.53 12.97 -0.84
CA ASP A 31 3.13 12.55 -1.04
C ASP A 31 2.62 12.98 -2.43
N SER A 32 1.97 12.06 -3.15
CA SER A 32 1.27 12.34 -4.42
C SER A 32 -0.05 13.09 -4.18
N LEU A 33 -0.32 14.12 -5.00
CA LEU A 33 -1.59 14.85 -5.01
C LEU A 33 -2.21 14.76 -6.40
N GLU A 34 -3.46 14.32 -6.48
CA GLU A 34 -4.28 14.41 -7.68
C GLU A 34 -4.74 15.87 -7.86
N ILE A 35 -4.59 16.39 -9.08
CA ILE A 35 -5.01 17.74 -9.44
C ILE A 35 -6.19 17.65 -10.40
N SER A 36 -7.33 18.21 -9.99
CA SER A 36 -8.52 18.32 -10.83
C SER A 36 -9.07 19.75 -10.82
N ILE A 37 -9.88 20.08 -11.83
CA ILE A 37 -10.60 21.36 -11.92
C ILE A 37 -12.04 21.13 -11.49
N ASP A 38 -12.51 21.92 -10.53
CA ASP A 38 -13.89 21.94 -10.05
C ASP A 38 -14.42 23.38 -10.21
N ASP A 39 -15.21 23.61 -11.25
CA ASP A 39 -15.57 24.94 -11.75
C ASP A 39 -14.35 25.85 -11.98
N ASN A 40 -14.18 26.88 -11.15
CA ASN A 40 -13.07 27.84 -11.19
C ASN A 40 -12.02 27.57 -10.09
N TYR A 41 -12.06 26.39 -9.47
CA TYR A 41 -11.16 26.00 -8.40
C TYR A 41 -10.24 24.88 -8.86
N ILE A 42 -8.97 24.95 -8.43
CA ILE A 42 -8.07 23.81 -8.46
C ILE A 42 -8.32 23.01 -7.20
N LYS A 43 -8.75 21.76 -7.37
CA LYS A 43 -8.92 20.80 -6.30
C LYS A 43 -7.68 19.91 -6.21
N LEU A 44 -7.04 19.95 -5.04
CA LEU A 44 -5.93 19.07 -4.70
C LEU A 44 -6.47 17.99 -3.78
N VAL A 45 -6.46 16.74 -4.24
CA VAL A 45 -6.83 15.58 -3.44
C VAL A 45 -5.55 14.83 -3.13
N LYS A 46 -5.34 14.44 -1.87
CA LYS A 46 -4.25 13.51 -1.56
C LYS A 46 -4.50 12.24 -2.34
N ALA A 47 -3.65 11.94 -3.30
CA ALA A 47 -3.72 10.69 -4.04
C ALA A 47 -3.41 9.61 -3.01
N VAL A 48 -4.47 8.95 -2.54
CA VAL A 48 -4.31 7.61 -2.01
C VAL A 48 -4.05 6.81 -3.26
N ALA A 49 -2.87 6.19 -3.35
CA ALA A 49 -2.46 5.43 -4.53
C ALA A 49 -3.56 4.44 -4.98
N ILE A 50 -4.48 4.08 -4.07
CA ILE A 50 -5.50 3.08 -4.30
C ILE A 50 -6.79 3.40 -3.54
N LYS A 51 -7.84 3.84 -4.26
CA LYS A 51 -9.20 3.54 -3.79
C LYS A 51 -9.38 2.03 -3.94
N ASN A 52 -9.77 1.34 -2.87
CA ASN A 52 -10.16 -0.08 -2.88
C ASN A 52 -9.01 -1.12 -2.84
N TYR A 53 -7.86 -0.81 -2.23
CA TYR A 53 -6.76 -1.79 -2.06
C TYR A 53 -7.26 -3.05 -1.35
N ASP A 54 -7.84 -2.85 -0.17
CA ASP A 54 -8.35 -3.93 0.66
C ASP A 54 -9.38 -4.77 -0.10
N GLU A 55 -10.37 -4.11 -0.73
CA GLU A 55 -11.43 -4.78 -1.49
C GLU A 55 -10.87 -5.62 -2.64
N TYR A 56 -10.01 -5.04 -3.47
CA TYR A 56 -9.40 -5.76 -4.60
C TYR A 56 -8.53 -6.94 -4.15
N VAL A 57 -7.65 -6.73 -3.16
CA VAL A 57 -6.78 -7.80 -2.65
C VAL A 57 -7.63 -8.90 -2.03
N ILE A 58 -8.64 -8.56 -1.21
CA ILE A 58 -9.52 -9.55 -0.60
C ILE A 58 -10.28 -10.36 -1.66
N GLU A 59 -10.85 -9.72 -2.68
CA GLU A 59 -11.57 -10.42 -3.76
C GLU A 59 -10.66 -11.38 -4.53
N LEU A 60 -9.47 -10.91 -4.94
CA LEU A 60 -8.48 -11.73 -5.63
C LEU A 60 -8.08 -12.95 -4.79
N LEU A 61 -7.80 -12.75 -3.50
CA LEU A 61 -7.35 -13.83 -2.62
C LEU A 61 -8.44 -14.84 -2.32
N LYS A 62 -9.69 -14.40 -2.15
CA LYS A 62 -10.85 -15.31 -2.01
C LYS A 62 -10.96 -16.24 -3.21
N MET A 63 -10.91 -15.68 -4.43
CA MET A 63 -10.95 -16.49 -5.66
C MET A 63 -9.81 -17.51 -5.73
N LEU A 64 -8.61 -17.16 -5.27
CA LEU A 64 -7.45 -18.06 -5.32
C LEU A 64 -7.53 -19.17 -4.28
N VAL A 65 -7.90 -18.85 -3.03
CA VAL A 65 -8.00 -19.82 -1.93
C VAL A 65 -9.15 -20.81 -2.16
N ASP A 66 -10.26 -20.38 -2.76
CA ASP A 66 -11.38 -21.28 -3.04
C ASP A 66 -11.04 -22.32 -4.11
N ASN A 67 -10.05 -22.04 -4.98
CA ASN A 67 -9.64 -22.91 -6.08
C ASN A 67 -8.30 -23.60 -5.86
N MET A 68 -7.55 -23.24 -4.82
CA MET A 68 -6.21 -23.77 -4.53
C MET A 68 -6.02 -24.05 -3.04
N HIS A 69 -5.39 -25.17 -2.70
CA HIS A 69 -4.96 -25.46 -1.33
C HIS A 69 -3.71 -24.66 -0.96
N VAL A 70 -3.85 -23.34 -0.83
CA VAL A 70 -2.77 -22.42 -0.44
C VAL A 70 -3.17 -21.62 0.79
N LYS A 71 -2.18 -21.32 1.63
CA LYS A 71 -2.34 -20.47 2.81
C LYS A 71 -1.74 -19.10 2.52
N ILE A 72 -2.54 -18.06 2.70
CA ILE A 72 -2.22 -16.68 2.36
C ILE A 72 -2.61 -15.77 3.53
N LEU A 73 -1.70 -14.88 3.87
CA LEU A 73 -1.95 -13.72 4.72
C LEU A 73 -1.63 -12.47 3.91
N ALA A 74 -2.52 -11.48 3.95
CA ALA A 74 -2.28 -10.18 3.34
C ALA A 74 -2.59 -9.05 4.31
N THR A 75 -1.81 -7.98 4.23
CA THR A 75 -1.96 -6.78 5.05
C THR A 75 -2.07 -5.55 4.16
N ASN A 76 -2.71 -4.51 4.68
CA ASN A 76 -2.42 -3.14 4.25
C ASN A 76 -1.33 -2.55 5.17
N ARG A 77 -1.19 -1.22 5.23
CA ARG A 77 -0.22 -0.55 6.10
C ARG A 77 -0.58 -0.54 7.58
N GLU A 78 -1.82 -0.86 7.93
CA GLU A 78 -2.35 -0.71 9.28
C GLU A 78 -2.65 -2.04 9.96
N MET A 79 -3.20 -3.00 9.21
CA MET A 79 -3.73 -4.24 9.76
C MET A 79 -3.68 -5.39 8.73
N VAL A 80 -3.91 -6.60 9.24
CA VAL A 80 -4.17 -7.78 8.43
C VAL A 80 -5.57 -7.63 7.80
N ILE A 81 -5.66 -7.78 6.48
CA ILE A 81 -6.91 -7.63 5.71
C ILE A 81 -7.46 -8.97 5.22
N PHE A 82 -6.60 -9.99 5.13
CA PHE A 82 -6.98 -11.36 4.80
C PHE A 82 -6.03 -12.33 5.49
N ASN A 83 -6.56 -13.41 6.05
CA ASN A 83 -5.74 -14.45 6.66
C ASN A 83 -6.49 -15.79 6.67
N ASN A 84 -5.93 -16.82 6.06
CA ASN A 84 -6.37 -18.20 6.24
C ASN A 84 -5.25 -19.11 6.81
N THR A 85 -4.12 -18.52 7.23
CA THR A 85 -2.96 -19.17 7.85
C THR A 85 -3.16 -19.37 9.36
N GLU A 86 -2.17 -19.96 10.04
CA GLU A 86 -2.12 -20.05 11.52
C GLU A 86 -1.41 -18.85 12.19
N ILE A 87 -0.99 -17.85 11.41
CA ILE A 87 -0.26 -16.69 11.92
C ILE A 87 -1.24 -15.71 12.55
N GLU A 88 -1.03 -15.38 13.83
CA GLU A 88 -1.84 -14.43 14.60
C GLU A 88 -0.98 -13.27 15.12
N ASP A 89 -1.63 -12.19 15.58
CA ASP A 89 -1.00 -11.04 16.27
C ASP A 89 0.21 -10.39 15.54
N LEU A 90 0.14 -10.32 14.21
CA LEU A 90 1.17 -9.72 13.39
C LEU A 90 1.27 -8.19 13.63
N ASP A 91 2.45 -7.70 14.03
CA ASP A 91 2.72 -6.26 14.17
C ASP A 91 2.93 -5.60 12.79
N VAL A 92 1.83 -5.39 12.07
CA VAL A 92 1.82 -4.90 10.69
C VAL A 92 2.54 -3.56 10.56
N LYS A 93 2.23 -2.59 11.43
CA LYS A 93 2.79 -1.24 11.38
C LYS A 93 4.31 -1.24 11.51
N ARG A 94 4.86 -2.12 12.35
CA ARG A 94 6.31 -2.31 12.45
C ARG A 94 6.86 -2.90 11.18
N LEU A 95 6.28 -4.01 10.68
CA LEU A 95 6.82 -4.75 9.54
C LEU A 95 6.84 -3.94 8.25
N VAL A 96 5.77 -3.20 7.93
CA VAL A 96 5.73 -2.33 6.74
C VAL A 96 6.70 -1.15 6.82
N GLY A 97 7.19 -0.83 8.02
CA GLY A 97 8.19 0.21 8.28
C GLY A 97 9.64 -0.28 8.24
N LEU A 98 9.89 -1.58 8.08
CA LEU A 98 11.24 -2.14 8.03
C LEU A 98 11.92 -1.91 6.69
N SER A 99 13.25 -1.93 6.69
CA SER A 99 14.01 -2.11 5.44
C SER A 99 13.73 -3.50 4.84
N LEU A 100 13.89 -3.66 3.53
CA LEU A 100 13.70 -4.98 2.88
C LEU A 100 14.59 -6.06 3.51
N TYR A 101 15.82 -5.72 3.84
CA TYR A 101 16.76 -6.64 4.48
C TYR A 101 16.28 -7.08 5.87
N ASP A 102 15.76 -6.16 6.67
CA ASP A 102 15.24 -6.47 8.01
C ASP A 102 13.91 -7.24 7.93
N LEU A 103 13.06 -6.91 6.97
CA LEU A 103 11.82 -7.66 6.72
C LEU A 103 12.10 -9.13 6.39
N MET A 104 13.11 -9.41 5.57
CA MET A 104 13.52 -10.79 5.28
C MET A 104 14.06 -11.52 6.52
N ARG A 105 14.75 -10.83 7.44
CA ARG A 105 15.19 -11.43 8.70
C ARG A 105 14.04 -11.70 9.66
N GLU A 106 13.03 -10.85 9.66
CA GLU A 106 11.83 -11.06 10.46
C GLU A 106 10.94 -12.17 9.88
N LYS A 107 10.95 -12.39 8.56
CA LYS A 107 10.21 -13.47 7.89
C LYS A 107 10.43 -14.82 8.58
N ASP A 108 11.68 -15.20 8.83
CA ASP A 108 11.99 -16.53 9.38
C ASP A 108 11.51 -16.71 10.84
N LYS A 109 11.28 -15.60 11.56
CA LYS A 109 10.67 -15.62 12.90
C LYS A 109 9.15 -15.76 12.83
N ILE A 110 8.54 -15.23 11.76
CA ILE A 110 7.09 -15.29 11.53
C ILE A 110 6.71 -16.66 10.97
N CYS A 111 7.40 -17.10 9.92
CA CYS A 111 7.19 -18.39 9.29
C CYS A 111 8.44 -18.84 8.51
N SER A 112 8.98 -19.99 8.89
CA SER A 112 10.18 -20.55 8.27
C SER A 112 9.94 -21.12 6.88
N ALA A 113 8.73 -21.63 6.61
CA ALA A 113 8.35 -22.26 5.34
C ALA A 113 7.36 -21.41 4.52
N CYS A 114 7.57 -20.08 4.48
CA CYS A 114 6.77 -19.16 3.65
C CYS A 114 7.61 -18.35 2.67
N ASP A 115 6.93 -17.85 1.63
CA ASP A 115 7.35 -16.71 0.84
C ASP A 115 6.68 -15.45 1.40
N LEU A 116 7.46 -14.39 1.64
CA LEU A 116 6.96 -13.11 2.14
C LEU A 116 7.41 -12.02 1.18
N ARG A 117 6.46 -11.23 0.68
CA ARG A 117 6.71 -10.17 -0.29
C ARG A 117 6.04 -8.87 0.13
N PRO A 118 6.78 -7.76 0.15
CA PRO A 118 6.15 -6.45 0.26
C PRO A 118 5.42 -6.12 -1.04
N VAL A 119 4.24 -5.52 -0.90
CA VAL A 119 3.50 -4.92 -2.00
C VAL A 119 4.00 -3.48 -2.13
N ILE A 120 4.74 -3.20 -3.20
CA ILE A 120 5.36 -1.89 -3.44
C ILE A 120 4.62 -1.20 -4.57
N ILE A 121 4.10 -0.01 -4.30
CA ILE A 121 3.33 0.81 -5.24
C ILE A 121 3.84 2.24 -5.09
N ASP A 122 4.18 2.90 -6.21
CA ASP A 122 4.81 4.22 -6.22
C ASP A 122 6.02 4.33 -5.27
N SER A 123 6.87 3.30 -5.24
CA SER A 123 8.03 3.20 -4.33
C SER A 123 7.71 3.15 -2.82
N ASN A 124 6.44 2.99 -2.45
CA ASN A 124 6.00 2.85 -1.07
C ASN A 124 5.55 1.41 -0.79
N VAL A 125 5.89 0.90 0.41
CA VAL A 125 5.33 -0.38 0.89
C VAL A 125 3.90 -0.13 1.36
N GLU A 126 2.94 -0.66 0.62
CA GLU A 126 1.50 -0.52 0.88
C GLU A 126 0.92 -1.72 1.63
N GLY A 127 1.64 -2.83 1.67
CA GLY A 127 1.22 -4.03 2.37
C GLY A 127 2.25 -5.14 2.29
N ILE A 128 1.91 -6.28 2.87
CA ILE A 128 2.72 -7.50 2.82
C ILE A 128 1.80 -8.65 2.40
N ILE A 129 2.31 -9.51 1.52
CA ILE A 129 1.71 -10.81 1.18
C ILE A 129 2.62 -11.90 1.70
N LEU A 130 2.04 -12.87 2.39
CA LEU A 130 2.73 -14.08 2.83
C LEU A 130 1.99 -15.28 2.25
N VAL A 131 2.73 -16.21 1.66
CA VAL A 131 2.22 -17.47 1.13
C VAL A 131 2.92 -18.63 1.81
N SER A 132 2.16 -19.57 2.36
CA SER A 132 2.66 -20.78 3.03
C SER A 132 1.91 -22.04 2.58
N ASP A 133 2.39 -23.19 3.06
CA ASP A 133 1.79 -24.52 2.87
C ASP A 133 1.59 -24.96 1.41
N SER A 134 2.38 -24.42 0.48
CA SER A 134 2.51 -24.92 -0.89
C SER A 134 3.94 -25.35 -1.21
N SER A 135 4.08 -26.36 -2.07
CA SER A 135 5.38 -26.73 -2.68
C SER A 135 5.96 -25.61 -3.56
N CYS A 136 5.14 -24.62 -3.92
CA CYS A 136 5.47 -23.56 -4.86
C CYS A 136 5.24 -22.15 -4.27
N ASN A 137 5.38 -21.98 -2.95
CA ASN A 137 5.13 -20.70 -2.25
C ASN A 137 5.76 -19.50 -2.97
N GLU A 138 7.03 -19.61 -3.38
CA GLU A 138 7.75 -18.52 -4.04
C GLU A 138 7.12 -18.12 -5.38
N ILE A 139 6.73 -19.09 -6.21
CA ILE A 139 6.10 -18.83 -7.52
C ILE A 139 4.72 -18.21 -7.32
N VAL A 140 3.94 -18.75 -6.38
CA VAL A 140 2.60 -18.22 -6.07
C VAL A 140 2.69 -16.79 -5.54
N GLY A 141 3.61 -16.54 -4.61
CA GLY A 141 3.85 -15.20 -4.08
C GLY A 141 4.34 -14.22 -5.15
N GLN A 142 5.22 -14.63 -6.07
CA GLN A 142 5.64 -13.81 -7.22
C GLN A 142 4.45 -13.39 -8.07
N ILE A 143 3.64 -14.36 -8.50
CA ILE A 143 2.47 -14.11 -9.36
C ILE A 143 1.46 -13.21 -8.65
N LEU A 144 1.14 -13.51 -7.39
CA LEU A 144 0.25 -12.69 -6.56
C LEU A 144 0.73 -11.25 -6.46
N ASN A 145 2.01 -11.05 -6.14
CA ASN A 145 2.55 -9.71 -6.00
C ASN A 145 2.45 -8.93 -7.32
N ILE A 146 2.77 -9.56 -8.45
CA ILE A 146 2.64 -8.95 -9.79
C ILE A 146 1.18 -8.58 -10.09
N LEU A 147 0.23 -9.48 -9.85
CA LEU A 147 -1.20 -9.22 -10.09
C LEU A 147 -1.74 -8.08 -9.23
N ILE A 148 -1.24 -7.98 -7.99
CA ILE A 148 -1.62 -6.94 -7.06
C ILE A 148 -1.00 -5.62 -7.51
N THR A 149 0.33 -5.55 -7.67
CA THR A 149 1.00 -4.30 -8.06
C THR A 149 0.53 -3.79 -9.42
N ASN A 150 0.41 -4.63 -10.46
CA ASN A 150 0.05 -4.17 -11.81
C ASN A 150 -1.36 -3.57 -11.90
N LYS A 151 -2.30 -4.02 -11.07
CA LYS A 151 -3.67 -3.48 -11.09
C LYS A 151 -3.77 -2.15 -10.36
N LEU A 152 -2.84 -1.94 -9.42
CA LEU A 152 -2.85 -0.84 -8.47
C LEU A 152 -1.88 0.28 -8.86
N ASP A 153 -0.89 -0.04 -9.68
CA ASP A 153 -0.04 0.92 -10.37
C ASP A 153 -0.83 1.54 -11.53
N ILE A 154 -1.77 2.45 -11.21
CA ILE A 154 -2.55 3.22 -12.20
C ILE A 154 -1.78 4.51 -12.56
N SER A 155 -0.45 4.40 -12.67
CA SER A 155 0.38 5.45 -13.23
C SER A 155 0.30 5.39 -14.77
N CYS A 156 -0.77 5.96 -15.32
CA CYS A 156 -0.91 6.29 -16.75
C CYS A 156 -1.25 7.78 -16.88
#